data_AF-A0A9P1H4A4-F1
#
_entry.id   AF-A0A9P1H4A4-F1
#
_cell.length_a   1.000
_cell.length_b   1.000
_cell.length_c   1.000
_cell.angle_alpha   90.00
_cell.angle_beta   90.00
_cell.angle_gamma   90.00
#
_symmetry.space_group_name_H-M   'P 1'
#
loop_
_entity.id
_entity.type
_entity.pdbx_description
1 polymer ?
#
loop_
_entity_poly.entity_id
_entity_poly.type
_entity_poly.pdbx_seq_one_letter_code
_entity_poly.pdbx_strand_id
1 'polypeptide(L)'
;MLGTATDEGSIFSANAETPSQFISFIQDNFPGLADDKAQEMLSHYPLEAPRPRHQSWFPSTYRAYGETTFICPTNLILDAFSRTRYANQTWSYRYNVWDVENDRRGLALTAPISYHTYNAPVIPLMMSYYISFVRSQDPNTHRFEQAPRWETWRGGQRLLVELGKTRMESTSAGQKKRCQFWKSVSSDMCH
;
A
#
# COMPACT_ATOMS: atom_id res chain seq x y z
N MET A 1 -9.51 5.77 -10.57
CA MET A 1 -8.20 5.12 -10.29
C MET A 1 -7.82 5.40 -8.85
N LEU A 2 -7.34 4.39 -8.12
CA LEU A 2 -6.80 4.53 -6.76
C LEU A 2 -5.48 3.75 -6.68
N GLY A 3 -4.63 4.05 -5.70
CA GLY A 3 -3.44 3.24 -5.48
C GLY A 3 -2.70 3.63 -4.22
N THR A 4 -1.79 2.74 -3.83
CA THR A 4 -0.99 2.86 -2.61
C THR A 4 0.47 2.54 -2.93
N ALA A 5 1.39 2.93 -2.06
CA ALA A 5 2.77 2.46 -2.07
C ALA A 5 2.93 1.11 -1.36
N THR A 6 4.10 0.48 -1.54
CA THR A 6 4.43 -0.79 -0.88
C THR A 6 4.53 -0.65 0.65
N ASP A 7 5.26 0.37 1.14
CA ASP A 7 5.45 0.59 2.59
C ASP A 7 4.87 1.95 3.04
N GLU A 8 3.56 2.14 2.88
CA GLU A 8 2.84 3.39 3.22
C GLU A 8 3.12 3.88 4.64
N GLY A 9 3.17 2.96 5.61
CA GLY A 9 3.37 3.33 7.02
C GLY A 9 4.79 3.76 7.36
N SER A 10 5.77 3.57 6.47
CA SER A 10 7.21 3.64 6.83
C SER A 10 7.65 4.98 7.40
N ILE A 11 7.04 6.10 6.97
CA ILE A 11 7.39 7.43 7.46
C ILE A 11 6.52 7.92 8.64
N PHE A 12 5.45 7.19 8.98
CA PHE A 12 4.46 7.60 9.99
C PHE A 12 4.53 6.76 11.27
N SER A 13 5.24 5.64 11.23
CA SER A 13 5.17 4.62 12.28
C SER A 13 6.26 4.77 13.32
N ALA A 14 5.95 4.40 14.57
CA ALA A 14 6.94 4.37 15.63
C ALA A 14 8.06 3.36 15.34
N ASN A 15 9.29 3.73 15.71
CA ASN A 15 10.48 2.89 15.61
C ASN A 15 10.52 1.83 16.73
N ALA A 16 9.54 0.92 16.74
CA ALA A 16 9.35 -0.07 17.81
C ALA A 16 10.47 -1.13 17.86
N GLU A 17 10.91 -1.44 19.07
CA GLU A 17 11.89 -2.49 19.40
C GLU A 17 11.24 -3.75 19.97
N THR A 18 10.03 -3.63 20.52
CA THR A 18 9.34 -4.73 21.19
C THR A 18 7.90 -4.90 20.69
N PRO A 19 7.30 -6.10 20.85
CA PRO A 19 5.88 -6.31 20.55
C PRO A 19 4.99 -5.33 21.33
N SER A 20 5.32 -5.05 22.59
CA SER A 20 4.55 -4.13 23.43
C SER A 20 4.59 -2.69 22.91
N GLN A 21 5.74 -2.23 22.40
CA GLN A 21 5.85 -0.91 21.78
C GLN A 21 5.06 -0.82 20.47
N PHE A 22 5.05 -1.90 19.68
CA PHE A 22 4.20 -2.01 18.49
C PHE A 22 2.71 -1.88 18.86
N ILE A 23 2.23 -2.63 19.85
CA ILE A 23 0.84 -2.58 20.32
C ILE A 23 0.48 -1.20 20.87
N SER A 24 1.34 -0.63 21.74
CA SER A 24 1.15 0.71 22.30
C SER A 24 0.96 1.74 21.20
N PHE A 25 1.83 1.76 20.19
CA PHE A 25 1.72 2.72 19.09
C PHE A 25 0.39 2.61 18.33
N ILE A 26 -0.09 1.39 18.09
CA ILE A 26 -1.38 1.20 17.40
C ILE A 26 -2.54 1.68 18.28
N GLN A 27 -2.57 1.33 19.55
CA GLN A 27 -3.63 1.77 20.47
C GLN A 27 -3.60 3.27 20.73
N ASP A 28 -2.40 3.89 20.75
CA ASP A 28 -2.27 5.34 20.86
C ASP A 28 -2.90 6.08 19.66
N ASN A 29 -2.94 5.45 18.47
CA ASN A 29 -3.60 5.98 17.27
C ASN A 29 -5.07 5.54 17.14
N PHE A 30 -5.46 4.42 17.75
CA PHE A 30 -6.80 3.85 17.71
C PHE A 30 -7.23 3.45 19.12
N PRO A 31 -7.51 4.42 20.01
CA PRO A 31 -7.71 4.17 21.44
C PRO A 31 -8.99 3.39 21.78
N GLY A 32 -9.93 3.26 20.84
CA GLY A 32 -11.08 2.36 21.01
C GLY A 32 -10.76 0.88 20.74
N LEU A 33 -9.58 0.58 20.18
CA LEU A 33 -9.18 -0.79 19.86
C LEU A 33 -8.95 -1.58 21.16
N ALA A 34 -9.83 -2.56 21.40
CA ALA A 34 -9.77 -3.41 22.57
C ALA A 34 -8.44 -4.16 22.71
N ASP A 35 -7.98 -4.35 23.95
CA ASP A 35 -6.68 -4.95 24.25
C ASP A 35 -6.52 -6.35 23.67
N ASP A 36 -7.57 -7.17 23.68
CA ASP A 36 -7.54 -8.52 23.11
C ASP A 36 -7.35 -8.49 21.59
N LYS A 37 -7.98 -7.54 20.90
CA LYS A 37 -7.82 -7.30 19.45
C LYS A 37 -6.47 -6.73 19.11
N ALA A 38 -5.95 -5.83 19.93
CA ALA A 38 -4.59 -5.33 19.79
C ALA A 38 -3.60 -6.50 19.92
N GLN A 39 -3.73 -7.36 20.93
CA GLN A 39 -2.86 -8.54 21.07
C GLN A 39 -2.98 -9.53 19.90
N GLU A 40 -4.19 -9.72 19.33
CA GLU A 40 -4.40 -10.54 18.13
C GLU A 40 -3.50 -10.10 16.96
N MET A 41 -3.16 -8.80 16.87
CA MET A 41 -2.32 -8.25 15.82
C MET A 41 -0.94 -8.90 15.75
N LEU A 42 -0.38 -9.37 16.87
CA LEU A 42 0.93 -10.05 16.89
C LEU A 42 0.93 -11.33 16.04
N SER A 43 -0.24 -11.96 15.86
CA SER A 43 -0.39 -13.13 14.99
C SER A 43 -0.52 -12.76 13.51
N HIS A 44 -1.05 -11.58 13.21
CA HIS A 44 -1.22 -11.07 11.84
C HIS A 44 0.03 -10.36 11.33
N TYR A 45 0.79 -9.73 12.24
CA TYR A 45 2.00 -8.96 12.00
C TYR A 45 3.16 -9.50 12.86
N PRO A 46 3.66 -10.72 12.57
CA PRO A 46 4.81 -11.27 13.28
C PRO A 46 6.07 -10.46 13.02
N LEU A 47 7.14 -10.74 13.77
CA LEU A 47 8.45 -10.12 13.56
C LEU A 47 8.90 -10.30 12.10
N GLU A 48 9.16 -9.19 11.42
CA GLU A 48 9.58 -9.15 10.03
C GLU A 48 11.10 -8.97 9.90
N ALA A 49 11.62 -9.12 8.68
CA ALA A 49 13.03 -8.92 8.41
C ALA A 49 13.46 -7.48 8.81
N PRO A 50 14.62 -7.32 9.46
CA PRO A 50 15.07 -6.02 9.95
C PRO A 50 15.28 -5.03 8.80
N ARG A 51 15.03 -3.75 9.08
CA ARG A 51 15.27 -2.65 8.12
C ARG A 51 16.45 -1.81 8.59
N PRO A 52 17.29 -1.29 7.66
CA PRO A 52 18.41 -0.43 8.02
C PRO A 52 17.97 0.75 8.88
N ARG A 53 18.73 1.06 9.94
CA ARG A 53 18.53 2.21 10.85
C ARG A 53 17.24 2.19 11.68
N HIS A 54 16.56 1.05 11.76
CA HIS A 54 15.35 0.89 12.59
C HIS A 54 15.49 -0.27 13.57
N GLN A 55 14.67 -0.22 14.61
CA GLN A 55 14.55 -1.25 15.63
C GLN A 55 13.82 -2.47 15.07
N SER A 56 13.94 -3.60 15.77
CA SER A 56 13.54 -4.92 15.29
C SER A 56 12.06 -5.05 14.93
N TRP A 57 11.16 -4.38 15.66
CA TRP A 57 9.70 -4.41 15.46
C TRP A 57 9.16 -3.28 14.58
N PHE A 58 10.00 -2.34 14.17
CA PHE A 58 9.61 -1.29 13.23
C PHE A 58 8.97 -1.83 11.95
N PRO A 59 9.48 -2.93 11.34
CA PRO A 59 8.93 -3.39 10.08
C PRO A 59 7.48 -3.90 10.18
N SER A 60 7.19 -4.67 11.23
CA SER A 60 5.83 -5.12 11.54
C SER A 60 4.92 -3.94 11.90
N THR A 61 5.46 -2.96 12.64
CA THR A 61 4.74 -1.72 13.03
C THR A 61 4.31 -0.92 11.82
N TYR A 62 5.23 -0.62 10.89
CA TYR A 62 4.87 0.16 9.71
C TYR A 62 3.98 -0.59 8.74
N ARG A 63 4.10 -1.93 8.66
CA ARG A 63 3.19 -2.71 7.82
C ARG A 63 1.77 -2.62 8.37
N ALA A 64 1.60 -2.82 9.68
CA ALA A 64 0.30 -2.73 10.33
C ALA A 64 -0.34 -1.35 10.16
N TYR A 65 0.42 -0.29 10.47
CA TYR A 65 -0.06 1.08 10.34
C TYR A 65 -0.33 1.48 8.88
N GLY A 66 0.55 1.08 7.96
CA GLY A 66 0.38 1.32 6.53
C GLY A 66 -0.86 0.63 5.97
N GLU A 67 -1.09 -0.61 6.38
CA GLU A 67 -2.25 -1.38 5.95
C GLU A 67 -3.55 -0.86 6.54
N THR A 68 -3.58 -0.54 7.84
CA THR A 68 -4.80 -0.05 8.48
C THR A 68 -5.21 1.34 8.02
N THR A 69 -4.24 2.25 7.81
CA THR A 69 -4.52 3.66 7.54
C THR A 69 -4.66 3.96 6.04
N PHE A 70 -3.95 3.24 5.16
CA PHE A 70 -3.87 3.58 3.73
C PHE A 70 -4.33 2.44 2.82
N ILE A 71 -3.70 1.25 2.94
CA ILE A 71 -3.85 0.18 1.95
C ILE A 71 -5.21 -0.50 2.05
N CYS A 72 -5.60 -0.96 3.24
CA CYS A 72 -6.87 -1.67 3.41
C CYS A 72 -8.09 -0.76 3.21
N PRO A 73 -8.12 0.52 3.65
CA PRO A 73 -9.18 1.44 3.28
C PRO A 73 -9.29 1.64 1.76
N THR A 74 -8.15 1.76 1.05
CA THR A 74 -8.14 1.85 -0.42
C THR A 74 -8.75 0.59 -1.05
N ASN A 75 -8.33 -0.60 -0.59
CA ASN A 75 -8.90 -1.87 -1.06
C ASN A 75 -10.40 -1.98 -0.77
N LEU A 76 -10.88 -1.49 0.38
CA LEU A 76 -12.29 -1.50 0.75
C LEU A 76 -13.13 -0.61 -0.18
N ILE A 77 -12.63 0.59 -0.52
CA ILE A 77 -13.27 1.47 -1.50
C ILE A 77 -13.33 0.77 -2.86
N LEU A 78 -12.20 0.21 -3.33
CA LEU A 78 -12.14 -0.50 -4.60
C LEU A 78 -13.12 -1.68 -4.66
N ASP A 79 -13.20 -2.46 -3.58
CA ASP A 79 -14.16 -3.56 -3.44
C ASP A 79 -15.60 -3.06 -3.52
N ALA A 80 -15.94 -1.96 -2.86
CA ALA A 80 -17.28 -1.36 -2.93
C ALA A 80 -17.64 -0.94 -4.36
N PHE A 81 -16.75 -0.19 -5.04
CA PHE A 81 -16.98 0.24 -6.42
C PHE A 81 -17.07 -0.93 -7.40
N SER A 82 -16.31 -2.01 -7.17
CA SER A 82 -16.34 -3.20 -8.01
C SER A 82 -17.67 -3.98 -7.99
N ARG A 83 -18.57 -3.68 -7.04
CA ARG A 83 -19.91 -4.27 -6.93
C ARG A 83 -21.01 -3.39 -7.52
N THR A 84 -20.63 -2.27 -8.11
CA THR A 84 -21.56 -1.32 -8.74
C THR A 84 -21.47 -1.40 -10.26
N ARG A 85 -22.23 -0.54 -10.96
CA ARG A 85 -22.09 -0.36 -12.42
C ARG A 85 -20.67 0.06 -12.88
N TYR A 86 -19.82 0.51 -11.96
CA TYR A 86 -18.44 0.92 -12.23
C TYR A 86 -17.41 -0.21 -12.11
N ALA A 87 -17.85 -1.48 -12.02
CA ALA A 87 -16.96 -2.63 -11.88
C ALA A 87 -15.87 -2.69 -12.98
N ASN A 88 -16.25 -2.39 -14.22
CA ASN A 88 -15.33 -2.36 -15.37
C ASN A 88 -14.60 -1.02 -15.53
N GLN A 89 -14.75 -0.10 -14.57
CA GLN A 89 -14.16 1.24 -14.57
C GLN A 89 -13.43 1.56 -13.25
N THR A 90 -12.96 0.50 -12.57
CA THR A 90 -12.28 0.61 -11.28
C THR A 90 -10.89 0.01 -11.42
N TRP A 91 -9.85 0.82 -11.20
CA TRP A 91 -8.45 0.44 -11.38
C TRP A 91 -7.65 0.76 -10.13
N SER A 92 -6.78 -0.18 -9.75
CA SER A 92 -5.87 -0.06 -8.61
C SER A 92 -4.42 -0.21 -9.05
N TYR A 93 -3.49 0.47 -8.39
CA TYR A 93 -2.06 0.20 -8.52
C TYR A 93 -1.36 0.07 -7.16
N ARG A 94 -0.23 -0.65 -7.14
CA ARG A 94 0.75 -0.61 -6.06
C ARG A 94 2.03 0.02 -6.59
N TYR A 95 2.44 1.13 -5.99
CA TYR A 95 3.67 1.83 -6.30
C TYR A 95 4.85 1.17 -5.57
N ASN A 96 5.72 0.52 -6.32
CA ASN A 96 6.86 -0.25 -5.83
C ASN A 96 8.16 0.21 -6.50
N VAL A 97 8.32 1.52 -6.64
CA VAL A 97 9.52 2.10 -7.25
C VAL A 97 10.60 2.19 -6.19
N TRP A 98 11.57 1.29 -6.31
CA TRP A 98 12.70 1.22 -5.42
C TRP A 98 13.63 2.43 -5.59
N ASP A 99 14.18 2.91 -4.48
CA ASP A 99 15.12 4.02 -4.44
C ASP A 99 16.22 3.70 -3.43
N VAL A 100 17.47 3.88 -3.84
CA VAL A 100 18.67 3.55 -3.04
C VAL A 100 18.75 4.33 -1.73
N GLU A 101 18.31 5.58 -1.69
CA GLU A 101 18.39 6.40 -0.48
C GLU A 101 17.28 6.02 0.51
N ASN A 102 16.10 5.68 -0.01
CA ASN A 102 15.02 5.11 0.80
C ASN A 102 15.44 3.78 1.43
N ASP A 103 16.04 2.90 0.62
CA ASP A 103 16.53 1.60 1.06
C ASP A 103 17.58 1.72 2.18
N ARG A 104 18.56 2.61 2.01
CA ARG A 104 19.58 2.92 3.03
C ARG A 104 19.01 3.48 4.33
N ARG A 105 17.85 4.14 4.26
CA ARG A 105 17.12 4.67 5.42
C ARG A 105 16.08 3.70 5.97
N GLY A 106 15.88 2.55 5.32
CA GLY A 106 14.85 1.59 5.67
C GLY A 106 13.41 2.09 5.43
N LEU A 107 13.21 3.12 4.59
CA LEU A 107 11.93 3.74 4.26
C LEU A 107 11.50 3.40 2.83
N ALA A 108 10.27 3.73 2.42
CA ALA A 108 9.84 3.55 1.02
C ALA A 108 9.31 4.81 0.31
N LEU A 109 9.13 5.94 1.01
CA LEU A 109 8.32 7.05 0.49
C LEU A 109 9.02 8.41 0.38
N THR A 110 10.29 8.47 -0.04
CA THR A 110 10.96 9.75 -0.36
C THR A 110 11.79 9.64 -1.64
N ALA A 111 11.27 10.00 -2.83
CA ALA A 111 12.07 9.83 -4.05
C ALA A 111 11.98 10.95 -5.10
N PRO A 112 12.14 12.24 -4.77
CA PRO A 112 12.30 13.26 -5.80
C PRO A 112 13.62 13.14 -6.59
N ILE A 113 14.71 12.65 -5.97
CA ILE A 113 16.05 12.67 -6.62
C ILE A 113 16.20 11.57 -7.67
N SER A 114 15.78 10.33 -7.41
CA SER A 114 15.94 9.24 -8.39
C SER A 114 15.11 9.45 -9.65
N TYR A 115 14.03 10.23 -9.59
CA TYR A 115 13.25 10.66 -10.74
C TYR A 115 14.04 11.55 -11.71
N HIS A 116 15.14 12.16 -11.28
CA HIS A 116 16.06 12.87 -12.18
C HIS A 116 17.17 11.96 -12.75
N THR A 117 17.20 10.68 -12.38
CA THR A 117 18.25 9.72 -12.76
C THR A 117 17.65 8.38 -13.22
N TYR A 118 17.85 7.29 -12.47
CA TYR A 118 17.51 5.93 -12.89
C TYR A 118 16.00 5.62 -12.84
N ASN A 119 15.23 6.31 -11.98
CA ASN A 119 13.77 6.17 -11.93
C ASN A 119 13.05 7.15 -12.88
N ALA A 120 13.77 7.98 -13.64
CA ALA A 120 13.18 8.91 -14.61
C ALA A 120 12.17 8.24 -15.57
N PRO A 121 12.37 7.00 -16.06
CA PRO A 121 11.41 6.35 -16.96
C PRO A 121 10.03 6.06 -16.35
N VAL A 122 9.89 6.03 -15.01
CA VAL A 122 8.60 5.83 -14.35
C VAL A 122 7.69 7.04 -14.52
N ILE A 123 8.26 8.25 -14.55
CA ILE A 123 7.49 9.50 -14.63
C ILE A 123 6.61 9.54 -15.89
N PRO A 124 7.16 9.43 -17.12
CA PRO A 124 6.33 9.50 -18.31
C PRO A 124 5.39 8.29 -18.41
N LEU A 125 5.77 7.12 -17.89
CA LEU A 125 4.89 5.95 -17.80
C LEU A 125 3.63 6.26 -16.98
N MET A 126 3.79 6.74 -15.75
CA MET A 126 2.66 7.07 -14.88
C MET A 126 1.87 8.26 -15.40
N MET A 127 2.54 9.30 -15.91
CA MET A 127 1.86 10.42 -16.58
C MET A 127 0.98 9.94 -17.73
N SER A 128 1.44 8.99 -18.55
CA SER A 128 0.65 8.47 -19.68
C SER A 128 -0.67 7.83 -19.22
N TYR A 129 -0.65 7.01 -18.16
CA TYR A 129 -1.87 6.40 -17.61
C TYR A 129 -2.82 7.45 -17.02
N TYR A 130 -2.31 8.39 -16.23
CA TYR A 130 -3.14 9.44 -15.64
C TYR A 130 -3.73 10.37 -16.69
N ILE A 131 -2.95 10.80 -17.68
CA ILE A 131 -3.43 11.61 -18.80
C ILE A 131 -4.50 10.84 -19.59
N SER A 132 -4.28 9.56 -19.87
CA SER A 132 -5.28 8.71 -20.52
C SER A 132 -6.60 8.68 -19.74
N PHE A 133 -6.52 8.44 -18.42
CA PHE A 133 -7.70 8.39 -17.57
C PHE A 133 -8.43 9.74 -17.50
N VAL A 134 -7.72 10.85 -17.36
CA VAL A 134 -8.33 12.20 -17.35
C VAL A 134 -9.04 12.49 -18.67
N ARG A 135 -8.47 12.09 -19.80
CA ARG A 135 -9.01 12.38 -21.14
C ARG A 135 -10.13 11.43 -21.57
N SER A 136 -10.14 10.19 -21.08
CA SER A 136 -10.99 9.12 -21.64
C SER A 136 -11.66 8.22 -20.60
N GLN A 137 -11.48 8.49 -19.30
CA GLN A 137 -11.96 7.66 -18.19
C GLN A 137 -11.44 6.20 -18.20
N ASP A 138 -10.42 5.91 -19.02
CA ASP A 138 -9.71 4.63 -19.08
C ASP A 138 -8.19 4.90 -19.10
N PRO A 139 -7.38 4.32 -18.20
CA PRO A 139 -5.94 4.48 -18.23
C PRO A 139 -5.28 3.94 -19.51
N ASN A 140 -5.96 3.11 -20.30
CA ASN A 140 -5.37 2.37 -21.41
C ASN A 140 -5.50 3.05 -22.79
N THR A 141 -6.44 3.98 -22.98
CA THR A 141 -6.75 4.60 -24.29
C THR A 141 -5.56 5.32 -24.91
N HIS A 142 -4.78 6.01 -24.08
CA HIS A 142 -3.63 6.83 -24.47
C HIS A 142 -2.37 6.49 -23.67
N ARG A 143 -2.31 5.30 -23.05
CA ARG A 143 -1.07 4.80 -22.44
C ARG A 143 0.01 4.65 -23.51
N PHE A 144 1.27 4.62 -23.10
CA PHE A 144 2.33 4.25 -24.02
C PHE A 144 2.12 2.86 -24.63
N GLU A 145 2.45 2.72 -25.90
CA GLU A 145 2.21 1.50 -26.67
C GLU A 145 2.82 0.25 -26.01
N GLN A 146 4.04 0.39 -25.49
CA GLN A 146 4.76 -0.68 -24.80
C GLN A 146 4.35 -0.85 -23.32
N ALA A 147 3.53 0.05 -22.78
CA ALA A 147 3.05 -0.08 -21.40
C ALA A 147 2.03 -1.22 -21.30
N PRO A 148 2.13 -2.06 -20.25
CA PRO A 148 1.20 -3.17 -20.07
C PRO A 148 -0.24 -2.67 -19.99
N ARG A 149 -1.20 -3.54 -20.30
CA ARG A 149 -2.60 -3.19 -20.07
C ARG A 149 -2.86 -3.12 -18.56
N TRP A 150 -3.46 -2.03 -18.10
CA TRP A 150 -3.93 -1.90 -16.73
C TRP A 150 -5.35 -2.45 -16.63
N GLU A 151 -5.46 -3.66 -16.09
CA GLU A 151 -6.75 -4.31 -15.87
C GLU A 151 -7.47 -3.76 -14.63
N THR A 152 -8.78 -3.91 -14.63
CA THR A 152 -9.68 -3.48 -13.54
C THR A 152 -9.48 -4.30 -12.27
N TRP A 153 -9.83 -3.74 -11.11
CA TRP A 153 -9.59 -4.28 -9.78
C TRP A 153 -10.06 -5.73 -9.57
N ARG A 154 -11.23 -6.14 -10.08
CA ARG A 154 -11.75 -7.53 -10.03
C ARG A 154 -11.51 -8.25 -8.67
N GLY A 155 -11.66 -7.56 -7.54
CA GLY A 155 -11.48 -8.13 -6.20
C GLY A 155 -10.02 -8.45 -5.81
N GLY A 156 -9.04 -7.77 -6.40
CA GLY A 156 -7.64 -7.82 -5.96
C GLY A 156 -6.56 -7.68 -7.03
N GLN A 157 -6.91 -7.55 -8.32
CA GLN A 157 -5.97 -7.30 -9.40
C GLN A 157 -5.54 -5.84 -9.42
N ARG A 158 -4.24 -5.57 -9.46
CA ARG A 158 -3.71 -4.20 -9.53
C ARG A 158 -2.47 -4.12 -10.39
N LEU A 159 -2.19 -2.94 -10.92
CA LEU A 159 -0.94 -2.68 -11.61
C LEU A 159 0.18 -2.53 -10.58
N LEU A 160 1.19 -3.38 -10.63
CA LEU A 160 2.46 -3.15 -9.93
C LEU A 160 3.30 -2.19 -10.75
N VAL A 161 3.59 -1.01 -10.18
CA VAL A 161 4.48 -0.02 -10.79
C VAL A 161 5.88 -0.25 -10.25
N GLU A 162 6.76 -0.76 -11.10
CA GLU A 162 8.15 -1.08 -10.80
C GLU A 162 9.00 -0.78 -12.02
N LEU A 163 10.16 -0.13 -11.82
CA LEU A 163 11.06 0.25 -12.92
C LEU A 163 11.44 -0.99 -13.75
N GLY A 164 11.12 -0.95 -15.05
CA GLY A 164 11.40 -2.03 -16.00
C GLY A 164 10.61 -3.32 -15.79
N LYS A 165 9.74 -3.42 -14.77
CA LYS A 165 9.00 -4.65 -14.41
C LYS A 165 7.53 -4.40 -14.09
N THR A 166 6.99 -3.28 -14.58
CA THR A 166 5.59 -2.90 -14.41
C THR A 166 4.69 -3.96 -15.05
N ARG A 167 3.72 -4.50 -14.28
CA ARG A 167 2.86 -5.61 -14.70
C ARG A 167 1.61 -5.70 -13.83
N MET A 168 0.63 -6.50 -14.22
CA MET A 168 -0.48 -6.85 -13.33
C MET A 168 -0.01 -7.82 -12.23
N GLU A 169 -0.54 -7.64 -11.02
CA GLU A 169 -0.38 -8.55 -9.90
C GLU A 169 -1.70 -8.78 -9.17
N SER A 170 -1.79 -9.91 -8.47
CA SER A 170 -2.87 -10.18 -7.53
C SER A 170 -2.47 -9.81 -6.12
N THR A 171 -3.37 -9.16 -5.40
CA THR A 171 -3.23 -8.90 -3.96
C THR A 171 -3.03 -10.22 -3.21
N SER A 172 -1.96 -10.31 -2.42
CA SER A 172 -1.58 -11.55 -1.74
C SER A 172 -2.63 -11.99 -0.73
N ALA A 173 -2.74 -13.31 -0.52
CA ALA A 173 -3.67 -13.88 0.48
C ALA A 173 -3.39 -13.33 1.89
N GLY A 174 -2.12 -13.12 2.25
CA GLY A 174 -1.73 -12.52 3.52
C GLY A 174 -2.28 -11.10 3.69
N GLN A 175 -2.13 -10.23 2.69
CA GLN A 175 -2.70 -8.87 2.75
C GLN A 175 -4.23 -8.91 2.82
N LYS A 176 -4.89 -9.79 2.05
CA LYS A 176 -6.35 -9.96 2.11
C LYS A 176 -6.82 -10.34 3.51
N LYS A 177 -6.15 -11.31 4.15
CA LYS A 177 -6.45 -11.74 5.52
C LYS A 177 -6.31 -10.60 6.53
N ARG A 178 -5.23 -9.81 6.44
CA ARG A 178 -5.01 -8.67 7.34
C ARG A 178 -6.00 -7.53 7.11
N CYS A 179 -6.37 -7.25 5.86
CA CYS A 179 -7.44 -6.30 5.59
C CYS A 179 -8.82 -6.77 6.08
N GLN A 180 -9.08 -8.08 6.09
CA GLN A 180 -10.29 -8.63 6.72
C GLN A 180 -10.28 -8.44 8.24
N PHE A 181 -9.13 -8.66 8.89
CA PHE A 181 -8.96 -8.35 10.31
C PHE A 181 -9.27 -6.87 10.60
N TRP A 182 -8.62 -5.93 9.90
CA TRP A 182 -8.87 -4.49 10.09
C TRP A 182 -10.31 -4.11 9.86
N LYS A 183 -10.96 -4.71 8.86
CA LYS A 183 -12.38 -4.50 8.63
C LYS A 183 -13.24 -4.98 9.80
N SER A 184 -12.91 -6.12 10.41
CA SER A 184 -13.68 -6.67 11.54
C SER A 184 -13.60 -5.85 12.82
N VAL A 185 -12.55 -5.05 13.01
CA VAL A 185 -12.37 -4.18 14.19
C VAL A 185 -12.64 -2.70 13.88
N SER A 186 -13.10 -2.38 12.67
CA SER A 186 -13.24 -0.99 12.21
C SER A 186 -14.22 -0.14 13.03
N SER A 187 -15.25 -0.76 13.63
CA SER A 187 -16.16 -0.07 14.55
C SER A 187 -15.46 0.43 15.82
N ASP A 188 -14.42 -0.27 16.23
CA ASP A 188 -13.73 -0.07 17.50
C ASP A 188 -12.56 0.92 17.31
N MET A 189 -12.23 1.27 16.07
CA MET A 189 -11.12 2.17 15.75
C MET A 189 -11.48 3.66 15.81
N CYS A 190 -12.77 4.01 15.92
CA CYS A 190 -13.26 5.39 15.95
C CYS A 190 -13.66 5.79 17.38
N HIS A 191 -13.51 7.08 17.69
CA HIS A 191 -14.10 7.72 18.86
C HIS A 191 -15.61 7.94 18.68
#